data_AF-A0A428XDP8-F1
#
_entry.id   AF-A0A428XDP8-F1
#
_cell.length_a   1.000
_cell.length_b   1.000
_cell.length_c   1.000
_cell.angle_alpha   90.00
_cell.angle_beta   90.00
_cell.angle_gamma   90.00
#
_symmetry.space_group_name_H-M   'P 1'
#
loop_
_entity.id
_entity.type
_entity.pdbx_description
1 polymer ?
#
loop_
_entity_poly.entity_id
_entity_poly.type
_entity_poly.pdbx_seq_one_letter_code
_entity_poly.pdbx_strand_id
1 'polypeptide(L)'
;MDHLTALFMAPESGGGRGAYRPGGFDLRLDGDVADRLVHHHEAQHVLLTSTTAWGVALVFTATRPDGAGDFDTLLAECKGVHELYATYLSCSVVAAGDLDPATVLRAYPEYEPLVQELDGHLAAVPGMHRRSLAATALARACMQTPILETMTDAWPGFPALADLRRMDRPGERLSLLMREPLSDEVVAAADSAAGPEAVDADEGTAVAALDDRFDDAWARWEDAVFDAYAARLAAAGATVIPGNEHLPAAAALVARSGSDLSVVAAPVEDERMVATVLRHARLWLTTQRRPARAITLGADVDLDELVRVAEATTRVAGRPNLVIAARLPERLLGAYELPVADRERLAAHQGPVVVVRTVADDGTDTGTDAVWLVGLPEPADLAALAEAWATIGDLTCCVAASCLRDSGWRDRWLPVLERTAPLVWLIDVGIAVLAGEWRDRTVHSLYLDLGPSGTGASRAVAVKAEGLVGVWLAVADEVGVQMITAQVADQLPALQTTGADWSELLPPVRLALLDLLRVESYVDLRALSDHRG
;
A
#
# COMPACT_ATOMS: atom_id res chain seq x y z
N MET A 1 -12.45 24.79 -7.36
CA MET A 1 -11.29 24.05 -6.83
C MET A 1 -11.77 22.62 -6.66
N ASP A 2 -11.18 21.67 -7.38
CA ASP A 2 -11.66 20.29 -7.49
C ASP A 2 -11.46 19.52 -6.18
N HIS A 3 -12.44 18.71 -5.77
CA HIS A 3 -12.46 17.94 -4.52
C HIS A 3 -11.31 16.92 -4.45
N LEU A 4 -10.91 16.33 -5.60
CA LEU A 4 -9.70 15.50 -5.66
C LEU A 4 -8.46 16.37 -5.42
N THR A 5 -8.34 17.52 -6.08
CA THR A 5 -7.24 18.46 -5.80
C THR A 5 -7.25 18.96 -4.35
N ALA A 6 -8.42 19.09 -3.70
CA ALA A 6 -8.52 19.48 -2.29
C ALA A 6 -8.08 18.36 -1.34
N LEU A 7 -8.44 17.10 -1.61
CA LEU A 7 -7.93 15.90 -0.93
C LEU A 7 -6.40 15.74 -1.15
N PHE A 8 -5.90 16.11 -2.33
CA PHE A 8 -4.48 16.03 -2.68
C PHE A 8 -3.62 17.22 -2.21
N MET A 9 -4.18 18.42 -1.98
CA MET A 9 -3.40 19.66 -1.81
C MET A 9 -3.85 20.59 -0.67
N ALA A 10 -4.96 20.35 0.03
CA ALA A 10 -5.38 21.24 1.12
C ALA A 10 -4.90 20.70 2.50
N PRO A 11 -4.03 21.42 3.22
CA PRO A 11 -3.62 21.08 4.58
C PRO A 11 -4.58 21.58 5.68
N GLU A 12 -5.80 22.02 5.34
CA GLU A 12 -6.61 22.85 6.26
C GLU A 12 -7.78 22.14 6.96
N SER A 13 -8.20 20.95 6.52
CA SER A 13 -9.17 20.12 7.27
C SER A 13 -8.43 19.13 8.16
N GLY A 14 -8.63 19.20 9.48
CA GLY A 14 -8.12 18.17 10.40
C GLY A 14 -8.74 16.80 10.10
N GLY A 15 -7.99 15.73 10.28
CA GLY A 15 -8.38 14.35 9.96
C GLY A 15 -7.41 13.66 9.01
N GLY A 16 -7.42 12.33 9.04
CA GLY A 16 -6.66 11.52 8.10
C GLY A 16 -7.10 11.73 6.66
N ARG A 17 -6.18 11.51 5.71
CA ARG A 17 -6.43 11.64 4.27
C ARG A 17 -5.63 10.61 3.48
N GLY A 18 -6.23 10.22 2.37
CA GLY A 18 -5.65 9.32 1.39
C GLY A 18 -5.40 10.06 0.08
N ALA A 19 -4.51 9.49 -0.71
CA ALA A 19 -4.15 10.03 -2.01
C ALA A 19 -3.75 8.88 -2.94
N TYR A 20 -4.74 8.35 -3.66
CA TYR A 20 -4.51 7.40 -4.73
C TYR A 20 -3.63 8.00 -5.84
N ARG A 21 -2.64 7.22 -6.27
CA ARG A 21 -1.85 7.46 -7.47
C ARG A 21 -1.74 6.15 -8.26
N PRO A 22 -1.54 6.23 -9.57
CA PRO A 22 -1.16 5.05 -10.35
C PRO A 22 0.11 4.42 -9.74
N GLY A 23 0.04 3.14 -9.38
CA GLY A 23 1.12 2.43 -8.69
C GLY A 23 1.14 2.57 -7.16
N GLY A 24 0.14 3.21 -6.55
CA GLY A 24 -0.14 3.10 -5.11
C GLY A 24 -0.74 4.34 -4.48
N PHE A 25 -1.02 4.30 -3.19
CA PHE A 25 -1.67 5.39 -2.47
C PHE A 25 -0.83 5.88 -1.31
N ASP A 26 -0.91 7.18 -1.05
CA ASP A 26 -0.29 7.83 0.09
C ASP A 26 -1.34 8.05 1.18
N LEU A 27 -1.08 7.55 2.39
CA LEU A 27 -1.89 7.78 3.58
C LEU A 27 -1.18 8.80 4.47
N ARG A 28 -1.92 9.82 4.93
CA ARG A 28 -1.52 10.74 6.00
C ARG A 28 -2.61 10.69 7.05
N LEU A 29 -2.36 9.98 8.13
CA LEU A 29 -3.36 9.59 9.12
C LEU A 29 -3.10 10.31 10.45
N ASP A 30 -4.13 10.43 11.29
CA ASP A 30 -4.06 11.20 12.55
C ASP A 30 -4.17 10.31 13.81
N GLY A 31 -4.32 9.00 13.63
CA GLY A 31 -4.54 8.00 14.69
C GLY A 31 -6.00 7.89 15.15
N ASP A 32 -6.96 8.39 14.37
CA ASP A 32 -8.40 8.35 14.69
C ASP A 32 -9.07 7.09 14.11
N VAL A 33 -10.20 6.69 14.68
CA VAL A 33 -11.05 5.60 14.16
C VAL A 33 -11.43 5.83 12.69
N ALA A 34 -11.53 7.10 12.28
CA ALA A 34 -11.85 7.50 10.93
C ALA A 34 -10.76 7.13 9.90
N ASP A 35 -9.52 6.94 10.34
CA ASP A 35 -8.40 6.55 9.49
C ASP A 35 -8.61 5.17 8.84
N ARG A 36 -9.38 4.29 9.49
CA ARG A 36 -9.74 2.99 8.90
C ARG A 36 -10.54 3.16 7.61
N LEU A 37 -11.48 4.11 7.59
CA LEU A 37 -12.24 4.43 6.37
C LEU A 37 -11.30 4.92 5.28
N VAL A 38 -10.38 5.84 5.61
CA VAL A 38 -9.41 6.39 4.64
C VAL A 38 -8.55 5.28 4.05
N HIS A 39 -7.97 4.40 4.88
CA HIS A 39 -7.16 3.29 4.37
C HIS A 39 -7.98 2.41 3.43
N HIS A 40 -9.14 1.93 3.89
CA HIS A 40 -9.96 1.04 3.08
C HIS A 40 -10.44 1.73 1.80
N HIS A 41 -10.81 3.01 1.84
CA HIS A 41 -11.22 3.78 0.66
C HIS A 41 -10.11 3.78 -0.41
N GLU A 42 -8.88 4.11 -0.05
CA GLU A 42 -7.76 4.09 -0.98
C GLU A 42 -7.41 2.68 -1.48
N ALA A 43 -7.54 1.67 -0.61
CA ALA A 43 -7.38 0.28 -0.99
C ALA A 43 -8.40 -0.14 -2.06
N GLN A 44 -9.66 0.31 -1.94
CA GLN A 44 -10.70 0.02 -2.94
C GLN A 44 -10.39 0.68 -4.28
N HIS A 45 -9.82 1.89 -4.32
CA HIS A 45 -9.33 2.46 -5.58
C HIS A 45 -8.26 1.59 -6.25
N VAL A 46 -7.31 1.05 -5.48
CA VAL A 46 -6.29 0.11 -6.00
C VAL A 46 -6.96 -1.13 -6.58
N LEU A 47 -7.91 -1.73 -5.86
CA LEU A 47 -8.58 -2.95 -6.29
C LEU A 47 -9.38 -2.74 -7.58
N LEU A 48 -10.20 -1.68 -7.65
CA LEU A 48 -10.96 -1.36 -8.85
C LEU A 48 -10.05 -1.07 -10.05
N THR A 49 -8.95 -0.35 -9.82
CA THR A 49 -7.98 -0.04 -10.89
C THR A 49 -7.29 -1.31 -11.39
N SER A 50 -6.96 -2.24 -10.49
CA SER A 50 -6.16 -3.43 -10.81
C SER A 50 -6.98 -4.54 -11.48
N THR A 51 -8.32 -4.46 -11.45
CA THR A 51 -9.22 -5.55 -11.86
C THR A 51 -10.15 -5.18 -13.03
N THR A 52 -10.00 -3.99 -13.61
CA THR A 52 -10.91 -3.50 -14.66
C THR A 52 -10.16 -2.96 -15.88
N ALA A 53 -10.75 -3.12 -17.08
CA ALA A 53 -10.16 -2.64 -18.32
C ALA A 53 -9.79 -1.15 -18.29
N TRP A 54 -10.69 -0.30 -17.79
CA TRP A 54 -10.42 1.14 -17.65
C TRP A 54 -9.36 1.44 -16.58
N GLY A 55 -9.35 0.67 -15.49
CA GLY A 55 -8.30 0.76 -14.48
C GLY A 55 -6.91 0.47 -15.06
N VAL A 56 -6.79 -0.60 -15.85
CA VAL A 56 -5.55 -0.93 -16.59
C VAL A 56 -5.15 0.21 -17.52
N ALA A 57 -6.10 0.83 -18.23
CA ALA A 57 -5.85 1.97 -19.09
C ALA A 57 -5.27 3.17 -18.30
N LEU A 58 -5.79 3.46 -17.11
CA LEU A 58 -5.26 4.52 -16.23
C LEU A 58 -3.81 4.24 -15.83
N VAL A 59 -3.52 3.02 -15.35
CA VAL A 59 -2.16 2.66 -14.92
C VAL A 59 -1.20 2.74 -16.09
N PHE A 60 -1.57 2.18 -17.25
CA PHE A 60 -0.77 2.27 -18.45
C PHE A 60 -0.44 3.72 -18.81
N THR A 61 -1.45 4.56 -18.88
CA THR A 61 -1.30 5.97 -19.25
C THR A 61 -0.39 6.72 -18.28
N ALA A 62 -0.54 6.47 -16.99
CA ALA A 62 0.29 7.09 -15.95
C ALA A 62 1.77 6.69 -15.98
N THR A 63 2.08 5.49 -16.48
CA THR A 63 3.48 5.04 -16.63
C THR A 63 4.18 5.62 -17.85
N ARG A 64 3.44 6.29 -18.74
CA ARG A 64 4.02 6.89 -19.94
C ARG A 64 4.64 8.26 -19.64
N PRO A 65 5.83 8.57 -20.17
CA PRO A 65 6.45 9.89 -19.98
C PRO A 65 5.61 11.08 -20.46
N ASP A 66 4.77 10.88 -21.47
CA ASP A 66 3.90 11.88 -22.08
C ASP A 66 2.41 11.74 -21.70
N GLY A 67 2.09 10.77 -20.84
CA GLY A 67 0.69 10.38 -20.57
C GLY A 67 -0.05 11.25 -19.56
N ALA A 68 0.58 12.25 -18.93
CA ALA A 68 -0.03 13.01 -17.84
C ALA A 68 -1.38 13.67 -18.24
N GLY A 69 -1.45 14.31 -19.41
CA GLY A 69 -2.69 14.94 -19.87
C GLY A 69 -3.80 13.95 -20.23
N ASP A 70 -3.43 12.81 -20.81
CA ASP A 70 -4.36 11.73 -21.13
C ASP A 70 -4.86 11.03 -19.85
N PHE A 71 -3.99 10.89 -18.85
CA PHE A 71 -4.33 10.32 -17.55
C PHE A 71 -5.43 11.14 -16.86
N ASP A 72 -5.24 12.46 -16.73
CA ASP A 72 -6.24 13.33 -16.10
C ASP A 72 -7.59 13.27 -16.84
N THR A 73 -7.54 13.15 -18.16
CA THR A 73 -8.73 13.03 -19.01
C THR A 73 -9.47 11.71 -18.75
N LEU A 74 -8.77 10.58 -18.71
CA LEU A 74 -9.37 9.28 -18.40
C LEU A 74 -9.89 9.21 -16.94
N LEU A 75 -9.15 9.80 -16.00
CA LEU A 75 -9.51 9.82 -14.59
C LEU A 75 -10.82 10.57 -14.37
N ALA A 76 -11.01 11.71 -15.04
CA ALA A 76 -12.24 12.49 -14.96
C ALA A 76 -13.48 11.69 -15.37
N GLU A 77 -13.35 10.78 -16.34
CA GLU A 77 -14.44 9.95 -16.86
C GLU A 77 -14.80 8.77 -15.95
N CYS A 78 -13.91 8.35 -15.03
CA CYS A 78 -14.19 7.26 -14.09
C CYS A 78 -14.30 7.69 -12.63
N LYS A 79 -14.03 8.97 -12.32
CA LYS A 79 -14.07 9.52 -10.96
C LYS A 79 -15.34 9.14 -10.20
N GLY A 80 -16.51 9.40 -10.76
CA GLY A 80 -17.78 9.10 -10.07
C GLY A 80 -17.93 7.62 -9.71
N VAL A 81 -17.47 6.71 -10.57
CA VAL A 81 -17.49 5.26 -10.30
C VAL A 81 -16.54 4.91 -9.16
N HIS A 82 -15.32 5.45 -9.20
CA HIS A 82 -14.31 5.25 -8.17
C HIS A 82 -14.76 5.71 -6.80
N GLU A 83 -15.26 6.96 -6.70
CA GLU A 83 -15.68 7.54 -5.42
C GLU A 83 -16.89 6.79 -4.83
N LEU A 84 -17.88 6.46 -5.66
CA LEU A 84 -19.07 5.73 -5.22
C LEU A 84 -18.68 4.33 -4.70
N TYR A 85 -17.87 3.60 -5.46
CA TYR A 85 -17.38 2.26 -5.12
C TYR A 85 -16.52 2.26 -3.85
N ALA A 86 -15.48 3.09 -3.81
CA ALA A 86 -14.52 3.11 -2.71
C ALA A 86 -15.16 3.57 -1.40
N THR A 87 -16.02 4.58 -1.47
CA THR A 87 -16.78 5.05 -0.30
C THR A 87 -17.70 3.97 0.24
N TYR A 88 -18.51 3.35 -0.62
CA TYR A 88 -19.50 2.38 -0.15
C TYR A 88 -18.83 1.14 0.45
N LEU A 89 -17.85 0.57 -0.25
CA LEU A 89 -17.16 -0.62 0.24
C LEU A 89 -16.33 -0.34 1.50
N SER A 90 -15.70 0.83 1.62
CA SER A 90 -14.99 1.17 2.86
C SER A 90 -15.95 1.32 4.05
N CYS A 91 -17.16 1.87 3.85
CA CYS A 91 -18.20 1.86 4.87
C CYS A 91 -18.67 0.44 5.23
N SER A 92 -18.83 -0.45 4.25
CA SER A 92 -19.19 -1.86 4.50
C SER A 92 -18.12 -2.58 5.32
N VAL A 93 -16.84 -2.35 5.04
CA VAL A 93 -15.73 -2.93 5.82
C VAL A 93 -15.67 -2.36 7.23
N VAL A 94 -15.87 -1.05 7.40
CA VAL A 94 -15.98 -0.40 8.73
C VAL A 94 -17.14 -1.01 9.53
N ALA A 95 -18.30 -1.21 8.91
CA ALA A 95 -19.46 -1.84 9.53
C ALA A 95 -19.19 -3.28 10.00
N ALA A 96 -18.47 -4.07 9.19
CA ALA A 96 -18.10 -5.44 9.53
C ALA A 96 -17.12 -5.51 10.72
N GLY A 97 -16.37 -4.45 10.99
CA GLY A 97 -15.49 -4.29 12.15
C GLY A 97 -16.17 -3.75 13.42
N ASP A 98 -17.49 -3.88 13.53
CA ASP A 98 -18.33 -3.39 14.65
C ASP A 98 -18.29 -1.86 14.86
N LEU A 99 -17.91 -1.09 13.83
CA LEU A 99 -17.94 0.37 13.86
C LEU A 99 -19.14 0.89 13.08
N ASP A 100 -19.84 1.88 13.63
CA ASP A 100 -20.94 2.55 12.93
C ASP A 100 -20.40 3.43 11.78
N PRO A 101 -20.74 3.14 10.51
CA PRO A 101 -20.27 3.95 9.38
C PRO A 101 -20.68 5.42 9.48
N ALA A 102 -21.85 5.72 10.05
CA ALA A 102 -22.30 7.10 10.23
C ALA A 102 -21.39 7.87 11.19
N THR A 103 -20.78 7.19 12.16
CA THR A 103 -19.81 7.79 13.07
C THR A 103 -18.53 8.18 12.35
N VAL A 104 -18.03 7.33 11.45
CA VAL A 104 -16.80 7.60 10.70
C VAL A 104 -17.03 8.62 9.58
N LEU A 105 -18.16 8.55 8.88
CA LEU A 105 -18.53 9.50 7.82
C LEU A 105 -18.73 10.94 8.32
N ARG A 106 -18.95 11.17 9.62
CA ARG A 106 -19.00 12.53 10.18
C ARG A 106 -17.70 13.31 9.98
N ALA A 107 -16.57 12.63 9.82
CA ALA A 107 -15.29 13.25 9.48
C ALA A 107 -15.18 13.61 7.98
N TYR A 108 -16.03 13.02 7.13
CA TYR A 108 -16.00 13.14 5.66
C TYR A 108 -17.43 13.34 5.10
N PRO A 109 -18.11 14.46 5.42
CA PRO A 109 -19.50 14.68 5.04
C PRO A 109 -19.75 14.66 3.52
N GLU A 110 -18.73 14.89 2.70
CA GLU A 110 -18.75 14.75 1.24
C GLU A 110 -19.10 13.32 0.76
N TYR A 111 -18.82 12.31 1.57
CA TYR A 111 -19.03 10.90 1.24
C TYR A 111 -20.43 10.40 1.60
N GLU A 112 -21.13 11.09 2.49
CA GLU A 112 -22.48 10.71 2.91
C GLU A 112 -23.48 10.67 1.72
N PRO A 113 -23.53 11.66 0.81
CA PRO A 113 -24.40 11.59 -0.36
C PRO A 113 -24.13 10.38 -1.27
N LEU A 114 -22.87 9.95 -1.40
CA LEU A 114 -22.50 8.81 -2.23
C LEU A 114 -23.07 7.50 -1.65
N VAL A 115 -22.96 7.34 -0.32
CA VAL A 115 -23.54 6.17 0.37
C VAL A 115 -25.05 6.17 0.24
N GLN A 116 -25.71 7.31 0.47
CA GLN A 116 -27.17 7.44 0.34
C GLN A 116 -27.66 7.14 -1.08
N GLU A 117 -26.95 7.62 -2.10
CA GLU A 117 -27.29 7.38 -3.50
C GLU A 117 -27.22 5.88 -3.82
N LEU A 118 -26.15 5.20 -3.41
CA LEU A 118 -25.99 3.78 -3.67
C LEU A 118 -26.93 2.91 -2.82
N ASP A 119 -27.22 3.27 -1.57
CA ASP A 119 -28.24 2.60 -0.76
C ASP A 119 -29.64 2.70 -1.40
N GLY A 120 -29.98 3.85 -1.99
CA GLY A 120 -31.22 4.02 -2.73
C GLY A 120 -31.28 3.13 -3.97
N HIS A 121 -30.16 3.02 -4.70
CA HIS A 121 -30.03 2.15 -5.86
C HIS A 121 -30.10 0.66 -5.50
N LEU A 122 -29.55 0.28 -4.35
CA LEU A 122 -29.48 -1.10 -3.84
C LEU A 122 -30.60 -1.44 -2.85
N ALA A 123 -31.68 -0.67 -2.80
CA ALA A 123 -32.75 -0.83 -1.81
C ALA A 123 -33.39 -2.24 -1.80
N ALA A 124 -33.43 -2.91 -2.96
CA ALA A 124 -33.92 -4.28 -3.12
C ALA A 124 -32.97 -5.37 -2.61
N VAL A 125 -31.68 -5.05 -2.44
CA VAL A 125 -30.65 -6.03 -2.05
C VAL A 125 -30.63 -6.19 -0.52
N PRO A 126 -30.88 -7.39 0.02
CA PRO A 126 -30.79 -7.64 1.46
C PRO A 126 -29.33 -7.80 1.88
N GLY A 127 -29.01 -7.45 3.14
CA GLY A 127 -27.70 -7.70 3.73
C GLY A 127 -26.58 -6.76 3.21
N MET A 128 -25.57 -6.53 4.06
CA MET A 128 -24.45 -5.65 3.71
C MET A 128 -23.48 -6.33 2.73
N HIS A 129 -23.28 -7.64 2.84
CA HIS A 129 -22.36 -8.38 1.97
C HIS A 129 -22.87 -8.41 0.52
N ARG A 130 -24.12 -8.84 0.29
CA ARG A 130 -24.74 -8.79 -1.05
C ARG A 130 -24.81 -7.38 -1.64
N ARG A 131 -25.07 -6.35 -0.82
CA ARG A 131 -24.97 -4.94 -1.27
C ARG A 131 -23.56 -4.58 -1.73
N SER A 132 -22.53 -5.04 -1.01
CA SER A 132 -21.12 -4.86 -1.40
C SER A 132 -20.79 -5.56 -2.71
N LEU A 133 -21.28 -6.79 -2.92
CA LEU A 133 -21.16 -7.50 -4.19
C LEU A 133 -21.88 -6.75 -5.33
N ALA A 134 -23.09 -6.24 -5.10
CA ALA A 134 -23.84 -5.48 -6.12
C ALA A 134 -23.16 -4.15 -6.47
N ALA A 135 -22.56 -3.47 -5.49
CA ALA A 135 -21.74 -2.28 -5.71
C ALA A 135 -20.50 -2.60 -6.54
N THR A 136 -19.86 -3.74 -6.29
CA THR A 136 -18.71 -4.24 -7.06
C THR A 136 -19.11 -4.56 -8.50
N ALA A 137 -20.21 -5.30 -8.69
CA ALA A 137 -20.76 -5.61 -10.01
C ALA A 137 -21.10 -4.34 -10.81
N LEU A 138 -21.72 -3.33 -10.17
CA LEU A 138 -22.02 -2.03 -10.78
C LEU A 138 -20.74 -1.33 -11.25
N ALA A 139 -19.74 -1.21 -10.36
CA ALA A 139 -18.48 -0.55 -10.68
C ALA A 139 -17.75 -1.28 -11.82
N ARG A 140 -17.68 -2.61 -11.78
CA ARG A 140 -17.09 -3.44 -12.83
C ARG A 140 -17.82 -3.25 -14.16
N ALA A 141 -19.16 -3.28 -14.20
CA ALA A 141 -19.92 -3.07 -15.44
C ALA A 141 -19.65 -1.69 -16.08
N CYS A 142 -19.44 -0.66 -15.24
CA CYS A 142 -19.05 0.66 -15.72
C CYS A 142 -17.62 0.71 -16.26
N MET A 143 -16.70 -0.06 -15.68
CA MET A 143 -15.25 0.00 -15.97
C MET A 143 -14.75 -1.05 -16.97
N GLN A 144 -15.53 -2.09 -17.27
CA GLN A 144 -15.18 -3.11 -18.29
C GLN A 144 -15.61 -2.66 -19.69
N THR A 145 -14.75 -1.87 -20.34
CA THR A 145 -14.99 -1.25 -21.65
C THR A 145 -13.91 -1.65 -22.66
N PRO A 146 -14.11 -1.51 -23.99
CA PRO A 146 -13.12 -1.85 -25.01
C PRO A 146 -11.95 -0.85 -25.12
N ILE A 147 -11.68 -0.08 -24.07
CA ILE A 147 -10.62 0.93 -24.06
C ILE A 147 -9.23 0.35 -24.35
N LEU A 148 -8.92 -0.84 -23.83
CA LEU A 148 -7.61 -1.47 -24.05
C LEU A 148 -7.38 -1.88 -25.50
N GLU A 149 -8.42 -2.36 -26.19
CA GLU A 149 -8.36 -2.65 -27.63
C GLU A 149 -8.14 -1.36 -28.41
N THR A 150 -8.89 -0.31 -28.05
CA THR A 150 -8.75 1.01 -28.68
C THR A 150 -7.34 1.60 -28.51
N MET A 151 -6.76 1.47 -27.31
CA MET A 151 -5.38 1.87 -27.03
C MET A 151 -4.36 1.03 -27.79
N THR A 152 -4.64 -0.26 -27.93
CA THR A 152 -3.79 -1.19 -28.69
C THR A 152 -3.76 -0.82 -30.18
N ASP A 153 -4.90 -0.43 -30.75
CA ASP A 153 -5.02 -0.02 -32.16
C ASP A 153 -4.41 1.36 -32.42
N ALA A 154 -4.46 2.27 -31.44
CA ALA A 154 -3.86 3.59 -31.53
C ALA A 154 -2.33 3.61 -31.31
N TRP A 155 -1.73 2.50 -30.88
CA TRP A 155 -0.31 2.42 -30.51
C TRP A 155 0.63 2.78 -31.70
N PRO A 156 1.67 3.62 -31.49
CA PRO A 156 2.23 4.10 -30.21
C PRO A 156 1.57 5.34 -29.60
N GLY A 157 0.57 5.90 -30.29
CA GLY A 157 -0.22 7.03 -29.80
C GLY A 157 -1.19 6.65 -28.69
N PHE A 158 -2.03 7.60 -28.31
CA PHE A 158 -3.12 7.43 -27.37
C PHE A 158 -4.44 7.83 -28.05
N PRO A 159 -5.55 7.09 -27.86
CA PRO A 159 -6.81 7.45 -28.48
C PRO A 159 -7.32 8.76 -27.87
N ALA A 160 -7.80 9.69 -28.70
CA ALA A 160 -8.44 10.87 -28.15
C ALA A 160 -9.75 10.44 -27.45
N LEU A 161 -10.14 11.12 -26.38
CA LEU A 161 -11.41 10.83 -25.70
C LEU A 161 -12.61 10.92 -26.66
N ALA A 162 -12.52 11.76 -27.69
CA ALA A 162 -13.52 11.89 -28.75
C ALA A 162 -13.64 10.64 -29.64
N ASP A 163 -12.60 9.81 -29.71
CA ASP A 163 -12.59 8.55 -30.47
C ASP A 163 -13.30 7.43 -29.69
N LEU A 164 -13.47 7.61 -28.37
CA LEU A 164 -14.27 6.70 -27.55
C LEU A 164 -15.75 7.02 -27.67
N ARG A 165 -16.55 5.99 -27.93
CA ARG A 165 -18.02 6.11 -27.88
C ARG A 165 -18.41 6.62 -26.50
N ARG A 166 -19.29 7.62 -26.45
CA ARG A 166 -19.76 8.21 -25.19
C ARG A 166 -20.30 7.15 -24.21
N MET A 167 -21.03 6.15 -24.72
CA MET A 167 -21.59 5.06 -23.91
C MET A 167 -20.54 4.07 -23.37
N ASP A 168 -19.30 4.11 -23.85
CA ASP A 168 -18.18 3.33 -23.32
C ASP A 168 -17.36 4.09 -22.27
N ARG A 169 -17.80 5.28 -21.86
CA ARG A 169 -17.16 6.05 -20.80
C ARG A 169 -17.77 5.68 -19.44
N PRO A 170 -16.99 5.39 -18.40
CA PRO A 170 -17.53 4.87 -17.14
C PRO A 170 -18.57 5.79 -16.48
N GLY A 171 -18.38 7.11 -16.50
CA GLY A 171 -19.32 8.07 -15.92
C GLY A 171 -20.67 8.09 -16.61
N GLU A 172 -20.71 7.89 -17.93
CA GLU A 172 -21.95 7.80 -18.70
C GLU A 172 -22.68 6.47 -18.43
N ARG A 173 -21.93 5.37 -18.28
CA ARG A 173 -22.47 4.07 -17.87
C ARG A 173 -23.09 4.13 -16.48
N LEU A 174 -22.38 4.72 -15.52
CA LEU A 174 -22.88 4.92 -14.16
C LEU A 174 -24.16 5.76 -14.18
N SER A 175 -24.14 6.88 -14.88
CA SER A 175 -25.29 7.79 -15.02
C SER A 175 -26.51 7.13 -15.68
N LEU A 176 -26.31 6.09 -16.49
CA LEU A 176 -27.40 5.29 -17.05
C LEU A 176 -27.93 4.29 -16.03
N LEU A 177 -27.03 3.52 -15.40
CA LEU A 177 -27.39 2.42 -14.51
C LEU A 177 -28.06 2.90 -13.22
N MET A 178 -27.63 4.05 -12.68
CA MET A 178 -28.16 4.66 -11.46
C MET A 178 -29.53 5.32 -11.62
N ARG A 179 -30.11 5.37 -12.84
CA ARG A 179 -31.44 5.98 -13.06
C ARG A 179 -32.59 5.20 -12.46
N GLU A 180 -32.41 3.88 -12.36
CA GLU A 180 -33.43 2.99 -11.82
C GLU A 180 -32.74 2.03 -10.85
N PRO A 181 -33.29 1.83 -9.64
CA PRO A 181 -32.77 0.88 -8.68
C PRO A 181 -32.61 -0.52 -9.27
N LEU A 182 -31.74 -1.32 -8.65
CA LEU A 182 -31.65 -2.74 -8.94
C LEU A 182 -33.00 -3.41 -8.63
N SER A 183 -33.54 -4.19 -9.57
CA SER A 183 -34.87 -4.78 -9.43
C SER A 183 -34.84 -6.06 -8.59
N ASP A 184 -35.96 -6.33 -7.90
CA ASP A 184 -36.16 -7.58 -7.14
C ASP A 184 -35.97 -8.83 -8.02
N GLU A 185 -36.30 -8.75 -9.31
CA GLU A 185 -36.12 -9.85 -10.26
C GLU A 185 -34.64 -10.22 -10.44
N VAL A 186 -33.76 -9.21 -10.53
CA VAL A 186 -32.32 -9.44 -10.64
C VAL A 186 -31.77 -10.02 -9.34
N VAL A 187 -32.22 -9.51 -8.18
CA VAL A 187 -31.81 -10.03 -6.86
C VAL A 187 -32.23 -11.49 -6.71
N ALA A 188 -33.47 -11.84 -7.06
CA ALA A 188 -33.96 -13.21 -7.00
C ALA A 188 -33.19 -14.16 -7.94
N ALA A 189 -32.81 -13.69 -9.13
CA ALA A 189 -31.96 -14.45 -10.04
C ALA A 189 -30.56 -14.69 -9.48
N ALA A 190 -29.95 -13.67 -8.85
CA ALA A 190 -28.65 -13.77 -8.21
C ALA A 190 -28.68 -14.71 -6.99
N ASP A 191 -29.69 -14.61 -6.13
CA ASP A 191 -29.90 -15.52 -4.99
C ASP A 191 -30.05 -16.98 -5.48
N SER A 192 -30.78 -17.20 -6.59
CA SER A 192 -30.89 -18.51 -7.20
C SER A 192 -29.56 -19.04 -7.76
N ALA A 193 -28.66 -18.16 -8.21
CA ALA A 193 -27.35 -18.53 -8.74
C ALA A 193 -26.35 -18.88 -7.62
N ALA A 194 -26.40 -18.16 -6.50
CA ALA A 194 -25.62 -18.49 -5.29
C ALA A 194 -26.06 -19.83 -4.70
N GLY A 195 -27.38 -20.03 -4.60
CA GLY A 195 -28.00 -21.16 -3.93
C GLY A 195 -28.40 -20.84 -2.49
N PRO A 196 -29.38 -21.58 -1.93
CA PRO A 196 -30.01 -21.24 -0.66
C PRO A 196 -29.06 -21.27 0.53
N GLU A 197 -28.06 -22.16 0.55
CA GLU A 197 -27.13 -22.27 1.69
C GLU A 197 -26.29 -21.01 1.90
N ALA A 198 -25.80 -20.40 0.81
CA ALA A 198 -25.04 -19.14 0.88
C ALA A 198 -25.94 -17.97 1.29
N VAL A 199 -27.15 -17.89 0.71
CA VAL A 199 -28.13 -16.85 1.05
C VAL A 199 -28.53 -16.92 2.54
N ASP A 200 -28.82 -18.12 3.04
CA ASP A 200 -29.15 -18.35 4.46
C ASP A 200 -27.97 -17.98 5.38
N ALA A 201 -26.72 -18.19 4.94
CA ALA A 201 -25.54 -17.80 5.71
C ALA A 201 -25.38 -16.27 5.85
N ASP A 202 -25.70 -15.50 4.80
CA ASP A 202 -25.72 -14.03 4.82
C ASP A 202 -26.81 -13.46 5.73
N GLU A 203 -27.96 -14.13 5.83
CA GLU A 203 -29.03 -13.74 6.76
C GLU A 203 -28.68 -13.99 8.24
N GLY A 204 -27.66 -14.81 8.50
CA GLY A 204 -27.16 -15.14 9.83
C GLY A 204 -26.25 -14.07 10.40
N THR A 205 -24.94 -14.28 10.30
CA THR A 205 -23.92 -13.31 10.75
C THR A 205 -23.05 -12.91 9.57
N ALA A 206 -22.59 -11.65 9.57
CA ALA A 206 -21.68 -11.17 8.51
C ALA A 206 -20.43 -12.06 8.36
N VAL A 207 -19.94 -12.65 9.45
CA VAL A 207 -18.80 -13.57 9.45
C VAL A 207 -19.13 -14.90 8.76
N ALA A 208 -20.35 -15.42 8.90
CA ALA A 208 -20.74 -16.69 8.27
C ALA A 208 -20.83 -16.57 6.74
N ALA A 209 -21.17 -15.39 6.22
CA ALA A 209 -21.18 -15.11 4.79
C ALA A 209 -19.77 -15.12 4.18
N LEU A 210 -18.73 -14.79 4.97
CA LEU A 210 -17.34 -14.67 4.54
C LEU A 210 -16.53 -15.97 4.70
N ASP A 211 -17.22 -17.11 4.84
CA ASP A 211 -16.57 -18.42 4.87
C ASP A 211 -16.16 -18.84 3.46
N ASP A 212 -14.88 -19.15 3.24
CA ASP A 212 -14.27 -19.54 1.96
C ASP A 212 -15.07 -20.61 1.19
N ARG A 213 -15.85 -21.45 1.90
CA ARG A 213 -16.71 -22.46 1.26
C ARG A 213 -17.82 -21.86 0.39
N PHE A 214 -18.14 -20.57 0.55
CA PHE A 214 -19.15 -19.85 -0.21
C PHE A 214 -18.57 -18.95 -1.31
N ASP A 215 -17.25 -18.86 -1.48
CA ASP A 215 -16.62 -17.97 -2.47
C ASP A 215 -17.17 -18.19 -3.88
N ASP A 216 -17.26 -19.44 -4.32
CA ASP A 216 -17.82 -19.79 -5.63
C ASP A 216 -19.30 -19.39 -5.76
N ALA A 217 -20.06 -19.45 -4.66
CA ALA A 217 -21.47 -19.06 -4.65
C ALA A 217 -21.63 -17.55 -4.74
N TRP A 218 -20.80 -16.79 -4.02
CA TRP A 218 -20.80 -15.33 -4.07
C TRP A 218 -20.27 -14.78 -5.38
N ALA A 219 -19.27 -15.44 -5.98
CA ALA A 219 -18.83 -15.13 -7.34
C ALA A 219 -19.97 -15.27 -8.34
N ARG A 220 -20.74 -16.36 -8.29
CA ARG A 220 -21.94 -16.54 -9.14
C ARG A 220 -23.02 -15.50 -8.87
N TRP A 221 -23.20 -15.08 -7.61
CA TRP A 221 -24.13 -14.03 -7.25
C TRP A 221 -23.73 -12.69 -7.87
N GLU A 222 -22.47 -12.29 -7.73
CA GLU A 222 -21.92 -11.05 -8.30
C GLU A 222 -22.02 -11.08 -9.83
N ASP A 223 -21.65 -12.19 -10.47
CA ASP A 223 -21.71 -12.36 -11.92
C ASP A 223 -23.15 -12.20 -12.45
N ALA A 224 -24.16 -12.74 -11.76
CA ALA A 224 -25.56 -12.58 -12.15
C ALA A 224 -26.02 -11.10 -12.10
N VAL A 225 -25.58 -10.34 -11.10
CA VAL A 225 -25.86 -8.90 -11.01
C VAL A 225 -25.08 -8.13 -12.08
N PHE A 226 -23.82 -8.48 -12.32
CA PHE A 226 -22.99 -7.90 -13.38
C PHE A 226 -23.64 -8.11 -14.75
N ASP A 227 -24.11 -9.32 -15.06
CA ASP A 227 -24.77 -9.65 -16.32
C ASP A 227 -26.04 -8.84 -16.54
N ALA A 228 -26.82 -8.60 -15.48
CA ALA A 228 -28.00 -7.75 -15.56
C ALA A 228 -27.63 -6.29 -15.90
N TYR A 229 -26.60 -5.73 -15.27
CA TYR A 229 -26.09 -4.40 -15.63
C TYR A 229 -25.53 -4.38 -17.06
N ALA A 230 -24.77 -5.40 -17.45
CA ALA A 230 -24.18 -5.53 -18.77
C ALA A 230 -25.26 -5.59 -19.86
N ALA A 231 -26.37 -6.31 -19.63
CA ALA A 231 -27.50 -6.37 -20.54
C ALA A 231 -28.19 -5.00 -20.70
N ARG A 232 -28.38 -4.25 -19.60
CA ARG A 232 -28.94 -2.88 -19.65
C ARG A 232 -28.03 -1.94 -20.45
N LEU A 233 -26.72 -2.03 -20.24
CA LEU A 233 -25.73 -1.26 -20.98
C LEU A 233 -25.70 -1.63 -22.47
N ALA A 234 -25.74 -2.92 -22.80
CA ALA A 234 -25.78 -3.40 -24.18
C ALA A 234 -27.06 -2.95 -24.91
N ALA A 235 -28.21 -2.97 -24.23
CA ALA A 235 -29.47 -2.43 -24.77
C ALA A 235 -29.39 -0.92 -25.07
N ALA A 236 -28.54 -0.18 -24.35
CA ALA A 236 -28.24 1.23 -24.61
C ALA A 236 -27.09 1.45 -25.63
N GLY A 237 -26.55 0.38 -26.20
CA GLY A 237 -25.51 0.43 -27.24
C GLY A 237 -24.07 0.41 -26.73
N ALA A 238 -23.84 0.15 -25.44
CA ALA A 238 -22.50 -0.06 -24.89
C ALA A 238 -21.91 -1.40 -25.34
N THR A 239 -20.58 -1.51 -25.42
CA THR A 239 -19.90 -2.82 -25.44
C THR A 239 -19.33 -3.10 -24.07
N VAL A 240 -19.90 -4.09 -23.37
CA VAL A 240 -19.41 -4.51 -22.05
C VAL A 240 -18.56 -5.75 -22.23
N ILE A 241 -17.34 -5.70 -21.71
CA ILE A 241 -16.44 -6.86 -21.68
C ILE A 241 -16.79 -7.67 -20.42
N PRO A 242 -16.93 -9.00 -20.50
CA PRO A 242 -17.14 -9.85 -19.32
C PRO A 242 -16.02 -9.74 -18.28
N GLY A 243 -16.29 -10.23 -17.07
CA GLY A 243 -15.30 -10.28 -15.99
C GLY A 243 -14.00 -10.97 -16.45
N ASN A 244 -12.85 -10.34 -16.18
CA ASN A 244 -11.51 -10.84 -16.51
C ASN A 244 -11.19 -11.01 -18.01
N GLU A 245 -12.11 -10.75 -18.94
CA GLU A 245 -11.83 -10.86 -20.39
C GLU A 245 -10.95 -9.71 -20.94
N HIS A 246 -10.68 -8.68 -20.12
CA HIS A 246 -9.73 -7.62 -20.45
C HIS A 246 -8.26 -8.05 -20.34
N LEU A 247 -7.96 -9.17 -19.65
CA LEU A 247 -6.60 -9.61 -19.36
C LEU A 247 -5.74 -9.87 -20.61
N PRO A 248 -6.25 -10.52 -21.69
CA PRO A 248 -5.46 -10.68 -22.92
C PRO A 248 -5.13 -9.35 -23.61
N ALA A 249 -6.06 -8.38 -23.60
CA ALA A 249 -5.82 -7.05 -24.15
C ALA A 249 -4.79 -6.28 -23.32
N ALA A 250 -4.87 -6.37 -21.99
CA ALA A 250 -3.87 -5.81 -21.08
C ALA A 250 -2.47 -6.38 -21.36
N ALA A 251 -2.36 -7.72 -21.46
CA ALA A 251 -1.09 -8.40 -21.75
C ALA A 251 -0.52 -8.01 -23.11
N ALA A 252 -1.37 -7.89 -24.14
CA ALA A 252 -0.95 -7.45 -25.47
C ALA A 252 -0.41 -6.00 -25.46
N LEU A 253 -1.06 -5.10 -24.72
CA LEU A 253 -0.64 -3.72 -24.57
C LEU A 253 0.70 -3.60 -23.82
N VAL A 254 0.86 -4.34 -22.71
CA VAL A 254 2.11 -4.44 -21.94
C VAL A 254 3.27 -4.93 -22.81
N ALA A 255 3.05 -6.02 -23.57
CA ALA A 255 4.06 -6.59 -24.44
C ALA A 255 4.48 -5.61 -25.55
N ARG A 256 3.56 -4.78 -26.05
CA ARG A 256 3.85 -3.76 -27.08
C ARG A 256 4.61 -2.56 -26.54
N SER A 257 4.30 -2.11 -25.34
CA SER A 257 4.96 -0.93 -24.75
C SER A 257 6.32 -1.25 -24.14
N GLY A 258 6.56 -2.51 -23.76
CA GLY A 258 7.73 -2.87 -22.96
C GLY A 258 7.66 -2.30 -21.53
N SER A 259 6.49 -1.83 -21.10
CA SER A 259 6.28 -1.32 -19.75
C SER A 259 6.24 -2.47 -18.75
N ASP A 260 6.89 -2.33 -17.61
CA ASP A 260 6.69 -3.21 -16.46
C ASP A 260 5.44 -2.78 -15.71
N LEU A 261 4.26 -3.10 -16.28
CA LEU A 261 3.01 -2.87 -15.58
C LEU A 261 2.78 -3.98 -14.57
N SER A 262 2.75 -3.62 -13.30
CA SER A 262 2.24 -4.47 -12.22
C SER A 262 0.71 -4.65 -12.26
N VAL A 263 0.10 -4.58 -13.44
CA VAL A 263 -1.31 -4.87 -13.63
C VAL A 263 -1.50 -6.38 -13.47
N VAL A 264 -2.53 -6.77 -12.74
CA VAL A 264 -2.81 -8.19 -12.53
C VAL A 264 -3.24 -8.78 -13.87
N ALA A 265 -2.35 -9.54 -14.51
CA ALA A 265 -2.63 -10.26 -15.76
C ALA A 265 -3.37 -11.60 -15.52
N ALA A 266 -4.00 -11.77 -14.35
CA ALA A 266 -4.67 -12.99 -13.92
C ALA A 266 -5.86 -12.62 -12.99
N PRO A 267 -6.84 -13.52 -12.81
CA PRO A 267 -7.81 -13.38 -11.73
C PRO A 267 -7.07 -13.22 -10.38
N VAL A 268 -7.53 -12.29 -9.55
CA VAL A 268 -6.94 -12.03 -8.24
C VAL A 268 -7.60 -12.93 -7.21
N GLU A 269 -6.84 -13.81 -6.56
CA GLU A 269 -7.25 -14.51 -5.33
C GLU A 269 -7.18 -13.52 -4.15
N ASP A 270 -7.97 -13.72 -3.10
CA ASP A 270 -8.03 -12.81 -1.94
C ASP A 270 -6.66 -12.54 -1.30
N GLU A 271 -5.84 -13.58 -1.13
CA GLU A 271 -4.45 -13.43 -0.65
C GLU A 271 -3.63 -12.46 -1.52
N ARG A 272 -3.82 -12.53 -2.85
CA ARG A 272 -3.17 -11.63 -3.80
C ARG A 272 -3.75 -10.23 -3.74
N MET A 273 -5.04 -10.06 -3.41
CA MET A 273 -5.65 -8.74 -3.21
C MET A 273 -5.02 -8.04 -2.01
N VAL A 274 -4.94 -8.71 -0.85
CA VAL A 274 -4.31 -8.14 0.35
C VAL A 274 -2.85 -7.81 0.07
N ALA A 275 -2.10 -8.72 -0.57
CA ALA A 275 -0.72 -8.48 -0.95
C ALA A 275 -0.57 -7.31 -1.95
N THR A 276 -1.56 -7.12 -2.82
CA THR A 276 -1.59 -5.99 -3.76
C THR A 276 -1.83 -4.69 -3.02
N VAL A 277 -2.84 -4.59 -2.15
CA VAL A 277 -3.12 -3.36 -1.37
C VAL A 277 -1.91 -2.97 -0.53
N LEU A 278 -1.31 -3.92 0.20
CA LEU A 278 -0.12 -3.66 1.02
C LEU A 278 1.05 -3.11 0.19
N ARG A 279 1.31 -3.71 -0.99
CA ARG A 279 2.35 -3.24 -1.94
C ARG A 279 2.06 -1.88 -2.56
N HIS A 280 0.88 -1.31 -2.35
CA HIS A 280 0.48 -0.01 -2.88
C HIS A 280 0.39 1.06 -1.78
N ALA A 281 0.27 0.67 -0.50
CA ALA A 281 0.16 1.59 0.62
C ALA A 281 1.51 2.24 0.99
N ARG A 282 1.51 3.57 1.12
CA ARG A 282 2.57 4.33 1.81
C ARG A 282 1.97 5.16 2.93
N LEU A 283 2.36 4.87 4.16
CA LEU A 283 1.98 5.65 5.34
C LEU A 283 3.03 6.73 5.62
N TRP A 284 2.63 7.98 5.48
CA TRP A 284 3.46 9.14 5.78
C TRP A 284 3.57 9.37 7.28
N LEU A 285 4.81 9.46 7.76
CA LEU A 285 5.15 9.80 9.14
C LEU A 285 5.34 11.32 9.33
N THR A 286 5.31 12.07 8.23
CA THR A 286 5.47 13.52 8.19
C THR A 286 4.56 14.12 7.12
N THR A 287 4.26 15.41 7.22
CA THR A 287 3.43 16.09 6.21
C THR A 287 4.14 16.17 4.85
N GLN A 288 5.45 16.40 4.87
CA GLN A 288 6.34 16.52 3.73
C GLN A 288 7.58 15.63 3.91
N ARG A 289 8.38 15.46 2.85
CA ARG A 289 9.66 14.75 2.97
C ARG A 289 10.56 15.50 3.95
N ARG A 290 11.31 14.75 4.77
CA ARG A 290 12.31 15.32 5.66
C ARG A 290 13.49 15.84 4.85
N PRO A 291 14.00 17.05 5.14
CA PRO A 291 15.29 17.49 4.64
C PRO A 291 16.37 16.49 5.01
N ALA A 292 17.27 16.18 4.09
CA ALA A 292 18.38 15.27 4.34
C ALA A 292 19.64 15.67 3.57
N ARG A 293 20.77 15.13 4.01
CA ARG A 293 22.08 15.23 3.35
C ARG A 293 22.67 13.85 3.14
N ALA A 294 23.21 13.59 1.96
CA ALA A 294 23.95 12.37 1.67
C ALA A 294 25.45 12.61 1.92
N ILE A 295 25.98 12.04 2.99
CA ILE A 295 27.33 12.28 3.50
C ILE A 295 28.10 10.95 3.41
N THR A 296 29.40 10.98 3.14
CA THR A 296 30.23 9.77 3.06
C THR A 296 31.33 9.80 4.11
N LEU A 297 31.43 8.75 4.92
CA LEU A 297 32.51 8.61 5.90
C LEU A 297 33.89 8.61 5.21
N GLY A 298 34.84 9.37 5.75
CA GLY A 298 36.20 9.51 5.24
C GLY A 298 36.35 10.51 4.09
N ALA A 299 35.26 10.90 3.42
CA ALA A 299 35.28 11.90 2.35
C ALA A 299 34.66 13.23 2.78
N ASP A 300 33.48 13.18 3.40
CA ASP A 300 32.73 14.36 3.83
C ASP A 300 32.81 14.58 5.36
N VAL A 301 32.94 13.50 6.14
CA VAL A 301 33.02 13.51 7.61
C VAL A 301 34.00 12.45 8.10
N ASP A 302 34.77 12.72 9.15
CA ASP A 302 35.61 11.71 9.79
C ASP A 302 34.85 10.91 10.86
N LEU A 303 35.45 9.82 11.33
CA LEU A 303 34.81 8.92 12.28
C LEU A 303 34.55 9.55 13.64
N ASP A 304 35.50 10.35 14.13
CA ASP A 304 35.41 11.00 15.44
C ASP A 304 34.26 12.02 15.44
N GLU A 305 34.13 12.78 14.36
CA GLU A 305 33.05 13.74 14.16
C GLU A 305 31.69 13.05 14.03
N LEU A 306 31.61 11.96 13.27
CA LEU A 306 30.38 11.15 13.17
C LEU A 306 29.93 10.67 14.56
N VAL A 307 30.85 10.08 15.33
CA VAL A 307 30.55 9.56 16.67
C VAL A 307 30.10 10.69 17.60
N ARG A 308 30.78 11.84 17.58
CA ARG A 308 30.44 13.01 18.37
C ARG A 308 29.05 13.54 18.04
N VAL A 309 28.73 13.69 16.75
CA VAL A 309 27.42 14.16 16.29
C VAL A 309 26.33 13.17 16.67
N ALA A 310 26.52 11.88 16.41
CA ALA A 310 25.57 10.85 16.79
C ALA A 310 25.31 10.83 18.30
N GLU A 311 26.34 10.83 19.15
CA GLU A 311 26.17 10.87 20.61
C GLU A 311 25.33 12.07 21.09
N ALA A 312 25.51 13.22 20.44
CA ALA A 312 24.80 14.44 20.77
C ALA A 312 23.32 14.38 20.37
N THR A 313 22.99 13.73 19.26
CA THR A 313 21.67 13.86 18.64
C THR A 313 20.82 12.60 18.72
N THR A 314 21.39 11.39 18.75
CA THR A 314 20.65 10.13 18.74
C THR A 314 20.48 9.59 20.16
N ARG A 315 19.42 10.04 20.84
CA ARG A 315 19.06 9.61 22.21
C ARG A 315 17.65 9.06 22.29
N VAL A 316 17.49 7.94 22.98
CA VAL A 316 16.23 7.26 23.25
C VAL A 316 16.14 7.11 24.76
N ALA A 317 15.08 7.64 25.36
CA ALA A 317 14.94 7.70 26.82
C ALA A 317 16.19 8.28 27.53
N GLY A 318 16.84 9.28 26.92
CA GLY A 318 18.05 9.93 27.43
C GLY A 318 19.37 9.19 27.20
N ARG A 319 19.33 7.94 26.71
CA ARG A 319 20.53 7.14 26.44
C ARG A 319 20.98 7.29 24.98
N PRO A 320 22.28 7.50 24.72
CA PRO A 320 22.82 7.44 23.35
C PRO A 320 22.49 6.09 22.71
N ASN A 321 22.09 6.13 21.44
CA ASN A 321 21.85 4.95 20.63
C ASN A 321 22.26 5.22 19.19
N LEU A 322 22.60 4.18 18.45
CA LEU A 322 22.97 4.29 17.05
C LEU A 322 22.26 3.22 16.22
N VAL A 323 21.63 3.64 15.13
CA VAL A 323 21.05 2.74 14.15
C VAL A 323 21.86 2.76 12.87
N ILE A 324 22.35 1.58 12.49
CA ILE A 324 22.94 1.32 11.19
C ILE A 324 21.83 0.85 10.27
N ALA A 325 21.42 1.67 9.31
CA ALA A 325 20.38 1.33 8.37
C ALA A 325 20.98 0.82 7.05
N ALA A 326 20.33 -0.17 6.43
CA ALA A 326 20.60 -0.50 5.03
C ALA A 326 19.32 -0.32 4.20
N ARG A 327 19.42 0.40 3.09
CA ARG A 327 18.30 0.78 2.22
C ARG A 327 18.71 0.75 0.75
N LEU A 328 17.75 0.56 -0.14
CA LEU A 328 17.97 0.79 -1.58
C LEU A 328 18.04 2.31 -1.86
N PRO A 329 18.91 2.77 -2.77
CA PRO A 329 19.06 4.19 -3.11
C PRO A 329 17.76 4.89 -3.50
N GLU A 330 16.91 4.24 -4.30
CA GLU A 330 15.61 4.75 -4.75
C GLU A 330 14.64 4.99 -3.58
N ARG A 331 14.76 4.21 -2.49
CA ARG A 331 13.94 4.41 -1.30
C ARG A 331 14.32 5.68 -0.56
N LEU A 332 15.62 5.93 -0.43
CA LEU A 332 16.13 7.16 0.18
C LEU A 332 15.79 8.39 -0.69
N LEU A 333 15.94 8.29 -2.01
CA LEU A 333 15.52 9.35 -2.95
C LEU A 333 14.01 9.65 -2.89
N GLY A 334 13.21 8.63 -2.59
CA GLY A 334 11.77 8.76 -2.36
C GLY A 334 11.44 9.38 -1.01
N ALA A 335 12.12 8.95 0.05
CA ALA A 335 11.85 9.33 1.42
C ALA A 335 12.29 10.77 1.75
N TYR A 336 13.36 11.26 1.15
CA TYR A 336 13.99 12.50 1.58
C TYR A 336 13.93 13.65 0.57
N GLU A 337 13.97 14.87 1.09
CA GLU A 337 14.28 16.07 0.33
C GLU A 337 15.79 16.28 0.38
N LEU A 338 16.45 15.92 -0.72
CA LEU A 338 17.90 15.96 -0.86
C LEU A 338 18.31 17.08 -1.83
N PRO A 339 19.41 17.81 -1.57
CA PRO A 339 20.03 18.69 -2.56
C PRO A 339 20.33 17.97 -3.87
N VAL A 340 20.34 18.69 -5.00
CA VAL A 340 20.54 18.10 -6.34
C VAL A 340 21.80 17.24 -6.42
N ALA A 341 22.93 17.73 -5.88
CA ALA A 341 24.19 16.98 -5.88
C ALA A 341 24.11 15.67 -5.07
N ASP A 342 23.42 15.68 -3.93
CA ASP A 342 23.23 14.51 -3.07
C ASP A 342 22.30 13.49 -3.75
N ARG A 343 21.28 13.97 -4.46
CA ARG A 343 20.39 13.13 -5.29
C ARG A 343 21.16 12.45 -6.42
N GLU A 344 21.98 13.20 -7.15
CA GLU A 344 22.79 12.65 -8.26
C GLU A 344 23.78 11.60 -7.74
N ARG A 345 24.45 11.87 -6.62
CA ARG A 345 25.36 10.94 -5.96
C ARG A 345 24.66 9.63 -5.57
N LEU A 346 23.49 9.74 -4.94
CA LEU A 346 22.75 8.56 -4.49
C LEU A 346 22.14 7.78 -5.66
N ALA A 347 21.65 8.47 -6.69
CA ALA A 347 21.14 7.84 -7.91
C ALA A 347 22.22 7.08 -8.70
N ALA A 348 23.49 7.47 -8.56
CA ALA A 348 24.62 6.78 -9.16
C ALA A 348 25.10 5.56 -8.36
N HIS A 349 24.62 5.37 -7.12
CA HIS A 349 25.05 4.26 -6.27
C HIS A 349 24.49 2.93 -6.79
N GLN A 350 25.35 1.91 -6.87
CA GLN A 350 24.95 0.57 -7.27
C GLN A 350 24.65 -0.29 -6.03
N GLY A 351 23.47 -0.88 -5.99
CA GLY A 351 23.03 -1.74 -4.89
C GLY A 351 22.70 -0.98 -3.60
N PRO A 352 22.34 -1.71 -2.52
CA PRO A 352 21.94 -1.12 -1.26
C PRO A 352 23.07 -0.30 -0.60
N VAL A 353 22.69 0.79 0.06
CA VAL A 353 23.58 1.64 0.85
C VAL A 353 23.47 1.31 2.34
N VAL A 354 24.61 1.28 3.03
CA VAL A 354 24.66 1.18 4.49
C VAL A 354 24.95 2.57 5.05
N VAL A 355 24.07 3.08 5.89
CA VAL A 355 24.12 4.45 6.40
C VAL A 355 23.91 4.49 7.91
N VAL A 356 24.57 5.44 8.57
CA VAL A 356 24.18 5.93 9.89
C VAL A 356 23.21 7.06 9.69
N ARG A 357 22.10 7.06 10.44
CA ARG A 357 21.11 8.14 10.39
C ARG A 357 21.18 8.95 11.68
N THR A 358 21.37 10.25 11.51
CA THR A 358 21.40 11.20 12.62
C THR A 358 20.67 12.47 12.22
N VAL A 359 20.01 13.13 13.17
CA VAL A 359 19.32 14.41 12.94
C VAL A 359 20.20 15.50 13.50
N ALA A 360 20.72 16.36 12.63
CA ALA A 360 21.66 17.41 13.00
C ALA A 360 21.43 18.66 12.14
N ASP A 361 22.00 19.79 12.58
CA ASP A 361 22.04 21.02 11.80
C ASP A 361 22.65 20.73 10.41
N ASP A 362 22.01 21.25 9.36
CA ASP A 362 22.42 21.05 7.98
C ASP A 362 23.49 22.07 7.51
N GLY A 363 23.86 23.01 8.39
CA GLY A 363 24.87 24.02 8.17
C GLY A 363 24.43 25.13 7.22
N THR A 364 23.13 25.23 6.90
CA THR A 364 22.60 26.25 5.99
C THR A 364 22.18 27.55 6.67
N ASP A 365 22.44 27.69 7.98
CA ASP A 365 21.99 28.80 8.84
C ASP A 365 20.47 29.03 8.83
N THR A 366 19.69 28.12 8.25
CA THR A 366 18.22 28.19 8.19
C THR A 366 17.55 27.79 9.51
N GLY A 367 18.32 27.22 10.44
CA GLY A 367 17.83 26.72 11.72
C GLY A 367 16.95 25.47 11.61
N THR A 368 16.98 24.77 10.46
CA THR A 368 16.25 23.51 10.28
C THR A 368 17.19 22.32 10.36
N ASP A 369 16.91 21.41 11.30
CA ASP A 369 17.62 20.13 11.36
C ASP A 369 17.34 19.29 10.11
N ALA A 370 18.36 18.62 9.59
CA ALA A 370 18.26 17.65 8.51
C ALA A 370 18.69 16.26 8.97
N VAL A 371 18.19 15.24 8.27
CA VAL A 371 18.68 13.87 8.43
C VAL A 371 19.99 13.71 7.68
N TRP A 372 21.08 13.53 8.41
CA TRP A 372 22.36 13.11 7.85
C TRP A 372 22.29 11.60 7.55
N LEU A 373 22.43 11.26 6.28
CA LEU A 373 22.56 9.89 5.78
C LEU A 373 24.06 9.63 5.57
N VAL A 374 24.76 9.27 6.63
CA VAL A 374 26.22 9.07 6.57
C VAL A 374 26.51 7.66 6.07
N GLY A 375 26.80 7.55 4.78
CA GLY A 375 27.17 6.33 4.09
C GLY A 375 28.49 5.75 4.59
N LEU A 376 28.50 4.44 4.78
CA LEU A 376 29.66 3.62 5.10
C LEU A 376 30.11 2.90 3.80
N PRO A 377 31.21 3.34 3.16
CA PRO A 377 31.65 2.75 1.88
C PRO A 377 32.04 1.27 1.98
N GLU A 378 32.66 0.88 3.09
CA GLU A 378 33.25 -0.45 3.28
C GLU A 378 32.79 -1.11 4.59
N PRO A 379 32.70 -2.46 4.65
CA PRO A 379 32.37 -3.15 5.89
C PRO A 379 33.37 -2.89 7.04
N ALA A 380 34.61 -2.52 6.71
CA ALA A 380 35.61 -2.12 7.70
C ALA A 380 35.22 -0.83 8.44
N ASP A 381 34.51 0.08 7.77
CA ASP A 381 34.02 1.33 8.37
C ASP A 381 32.99 1.06 9.46
N LEU A 382 32.10 0.08 9.22
CA LEU A 382 31.13 -0.37 10.22
C LEU A 382 31.82 -0.99 11.44
N ALA A 383 32.87 -1.79 11.23
CA ALA A 383 33.63 -2.38 12.33
C ALA A 383 34.32 -1.29 13.17
N ALA A 384 34.96 -0.31 12.52
CA ALA A 384 35.60 0.83 13.20
C ALA A 384 34.59 1.69 13.97
N LEU A 385 33.43 1.96 13.38
CA LEU A 385 32.35 2.68 14.04
C LEU A 385 31.80 1.93 15.25
N ALA A 386 31.59 0.62 15.14
CA ALA A 386 31.12 -0.19 16.24
C ALA A 386 32.12 -0.21 17.41
N GLU A 387 33.42 -0.30 17.12
CA GLU A 387 34.49 -0.21 18.13
C GLU A 387 34.47 1.16 18.83
N ALA A 388 34.37 2.25 18.07
CA ALA A 388 34.29 3.60 18.63
C ALA A 388 33.02 3.84 19.46
N TRP A 389 31.90 3.18 19.12
CA TRP A 389 30.62 3.33 19.81
C TRP A 389 30.43 2.42 21.03
N ALA A 390 31.26 1.38 21.18
CA ALA A 390 31.05 0.27 22.12
C ALA A 390 30.83 0.70 23.59
N THR A 391 31.40 1.83 24.00
CA THR A 391 31.26 2.36 25.39
C THR A 391 30.27 3.52 25.53
N ILE A 392 29.65 3.97 24.43
CA ILE A 392 28.82 5.17 24.38
C ILE A 392 27.34 4.83 24.59
N GLY A 393 26.84 3.82 23.89
CA GLY A 393 25.42 3.53 23.88
C GLY A 393 25.06 2.24 23.17
N ASP A 394 23.75 2.04 23.00
CA ASP A 394 23.21 0.86 22.34
C ASP A 394 23.41 0.99 20.81
N LEU A 395 23.68 -0.11 20.12
CA LEU A 395 23.86 -0.19 18.67
C LEU A 395 22.87 -1.21 18.10
N THR A 396 22.24 -0.91 16.96
CA THR A 396 21.33 -1.86 16.28
C THR A 396 21.46 -1.71 14.76
N CYS A 397 21.38 -2.81 14.04
CA CYS A 397 21.29 -2.82 12.59
C CYS A 397 19.82 -2.92 12.15
N CYS A 398 19.37 -2.03 11.28
CA CYS A 398 18.00 -1.96 10.76
C CYS A 398 18.02 -2.06 9.22
N VAL A 399 17.93 -3.27 8.69
CA VAL A 399 18.16 -3.59 7.27
C VAL A 399 16.83 -3.79 6.56
N ALA A 400 16.60 -3.10 5.45
CA ALA A 400 15.44 -3.38 4.60
C ALA A 400 15.58 -4.76 3.94
N ALA A 401 14.53 -5.58 4.02
CA ALA A 401 14.51 -6.93 3.45
C ALA A 401 14.82 -6.94 1.94
N SER A 402 14.41 -5.90 1.23
CA SER A 402 14.70 -5.71 -0.19
C SER A 402 16.20 -5.68 -0.53
N CYS A 403 17.07 -5.32 0.43
CA CYS A 403 18.52 -5.35 0.26
C CYS A 403 19.07 -6.77 0.06
N LEU A 404 18.35 -7.79 0.53
CA LEU A 404 18.78 -9.19 0.42
C LEU A 404 18.76 -9.75 -1.01
N ARG A 405 18.12 -9.04 -1.96
CA ARG A 405 18.08 -9.44 -3.36
C ARG A 405 19.39 -9.22 -4.08
N ASP A 406 20.19 -8.27 -3.64
CA ASP A 406 21.53 -8.07 -4.15
C ASP A 406 22.48 -9.07 -3.48
N SER A 407 22.75 -10.18 -4.19
CA SER A 407 23.66 -11.22 -3.70
C SER A 407 25.07 -10.71 -3.39
N GLY A 408 25.59 -9.76 -4.18
CA GLY A 408 26.92 -9.20 -3.97
C GLY A 408 26.97 -8.33 -2.72
N TRP A 409 25.93 -7.53 -2.49
CA TRP A 409 25.77 -6.77 -1.25
C TRP A 409 25.62 -7.70 -0.05
N ARG A 410 24.74 -8.71 -0.15
CA ARG A 410 24.46 -9.67 0.92
C ARG A 410 25.72 -10.39 1.37
N ASP A 411 26.47 -10.96 0.43
CA ASP A 411 27.67 -11.74 0.74
C ASP A 411 28.77 -10.86 1.38
N ARG A 412 28.81 -9.57 1.03
CA ARG A 412 29.78 -8.59 1.54
C ARG A 412 29.41 -8.01 2.90
N TRP A 413 28.15 -7.59 3.09
CA TRP A 413 27.72 -6.78 4.23
C TRP A 413 27.04 -7.57 5.34
N LEU A 414 26.22 -8.57 4.98
CA LEU A 414 25.41 -9.27 5.97
C LEU A 414 26.24 -9.93 7.09
N PRO A 415 27.34 -10.65 6.80
CA PRO A 415 28.14 -11.26 7.85
C PRO A 415 28.74 -10.25 8.84
N VAL A 416 28.99 -9.01 8.41
CA VAL A 416 29.53 -7.96 9.29
C VAL A 416 28.40 -7.38 10.14
N LEU A 417 27.26 -7.06 9.52
CA LEU A 417 26.07 -6.57 10.23
C LEU A 417 25.62 -7.52 11.34
N GLU A 418 25.55 -8.82 11.07
CA GLU A 418 25.15 -9.85 12.04
C GLU A 418 26.10 -9.98 13.23
N ARG A 419 27.40 -9.71 13.04
CA ARG A 419 28.41 -9.77 14.11
C ARG A 419 28.50 -8.47 14.91
N THR A 420 28.14 -7.35 14.30
CA THR A 420 28.32 -6.02 14.87
C THR A 420 27.24 -5.67 15.90
N ALA A 421 25.97 -5.96 15.61
CA ALA A 421 24.87 -5.56 16.48
C ALA A 421 23.63 -6.46 16.27
N PRO A 422 22.64 -6.43 17.19
CA PRO A 422 21.35 -7.05 16.94
C PRO A 422 20.74 -6.56 15.62
N LEU A 423 20.17 -7.49 14.87
CA LEU A 423 19.65 -7.24 13.53
C LEU A 423 18.12 -7.17 13.53
N VAL A 424 17.60 -6.09 12.96
CA VAL A 424 16.18 -5.86 12.71
C VAL A 424 15.98 -5.75 11.20
N TRP A 425 15.15 -6.62 10.65
CA TRP A 425 14.80 -6.65 9.23
C TRP A 425 13.51 -5.88 9.00
N LEU A 426 13.53 -4.84 8.18
CA LEU A 426 12.28 -4.17 7.79
C LEU A 426 11.59 -4.97 6.71
N ILE A 427 10.34 -5.33 6.96
CA ILE A 427 9.47 -5.93 5.97
C ILE A 427 9.05 -4.81 5.02
N ASP A 428 9.81 -4.64 3.94
CA ASP A 428 9.50 -3.70 2.85
C ASP A 428 9.22 -4.41 1.52
N VAL A 429 9.13 -5.75 1.56
CA VAL A 429 8.82 -6.66 0.44
C VAL A 429 7.55 -7.47 0.75
N GLY A 430 6.94 -8.06 -0.27
CA GLY A 430 5.77 -8.92 -0.06
C GLY A 430 6.07 -10.15 0.80
N ILE A 431 5.13 -10.53 1.67
CA ILE A 431 5.29 -11.64 2.62
C ILE A 431 5.61 -12.96 1.92
N ALA A 432 5.06 -13.22 0.74
CA ALA A 432 5.36 -14.42 -0.05
C ALA A 432 6.86 -14.56 -0.39
N VAL A 433 7.59 -13.44 -0.55
CA VAL A 433 9.04 -13.46 -0.78
C VAL A 433 9.79 -13.92 0.48
N LEU A 434 9.30 -13.54 1.66
CA LEU A 434 9.89 -13.90 2.96
C LEU A 434 9.48 -15.30 3.43
N ALA A 435 8.29 -15.76 3.02
CA ALA A 435 7.74 -17.05 3.44
C ALA A 435 8.68 -18.23 3.12
N GLY A 436 9.50 -18.13 2.07
CA GLY A 436 10.54 -19.11 1.76
C GLY A 436 11.58 -19.29 2.88
N GLU A 437 11.99 -18.21 3.54
CA GLU A 437 12.96 -18.23 4.64
C GLU A 437 12.35 -18.76 5.96
N TRP A 438 11.04 -18.57 6.11
CA TRP A 438 10.29 -18.97 7.30
C TRP A 438 9.70 -20.37 7.21
N ARG A 439 9.70 -20.97 6.02
CA ARG A 439 9.16 -22.31 5.78
C ARG A 439 9.82 -23.32 6.72
N ASP A 440 8.99 -24.18 7.30
CA ASP A 440 9.38 -25.23 8.25
C ASP A 440 9.93 -24.75 9.61
N ARG A 441 9.76 -23.46 9.96
CA ARG A 441 10.18 -22.89 11.24
C ARG A 441 8.98 -22.51 12.10
N THR A 442 9.15 -22.56 13.42
CA THR A 442 8.23 -21.88 14.34
C THR A 442 8.42 -20.38 14.18
N VAL A 443 7.32 -19.67 13.93
CA VAL A 443 7.33 -18.22 13.79
C VAL A 443 6.52 -17.61 14.91
N HIS A 444 7.11 -16.64 15.59
CA HIS A 444 6.47 -15.91 16.67
C HIS A 444 6.22 -14.46 16.26
N SER A 445 5.05 -13.93 16.61
CA SER A 445 4.72 -12.52 16.37
C SER A 445 4.52 -11.76 17.68
N LEU A 446 4.96 -10.50 17.72
CA LEU A 446 4.71 -9.56 18.80
C LEU A 446 4.09 -8.28 18.22
N TYR A 447 2.90 -7.95 18.70
CA TYR A 447 2.24 -6.68 18.40
C TYR A 447 2.76 -5.59 19.32
N LEU A 448 3.07 -4.44 18.75
CA LEU A 448 3.59 -3.28 19.47
C LEU A 448 2.65 -2.11 19.25
N ASP A 449 2.07 -1.63 20.35
CA ASP A 449 1.32 -0.39 20.38
C ASP A 449 2.30 0.78 20.45
N LEU A 450 2.28 1.64 19.43
CA LEU A 450 3.13 2.84 19.36
C LEU A 450 2.50 4.03 20.09
N GLY A 451 1.28 3.87 20.60
CA GLY A 451 0.46 4.91 21.19
C GLY A 451 -0.16 5.83 20.14
N PRO A 452 -0.93 6.84 20.58
CA PRO A 452 -1.40 7.89 19.72
C PRO A 452 -0.20 8.66 19.15
N SER A 453 -0.08 8.67 17.84
CA SER A 453 0.90 9.46 17.09
C SER A 453 0.13 10.45 16.21
N GLY A 454 0.62 11.68 16.09
CA GLY A 454 0.03 12.66 15.14
C GLY A 454 0.32 12.34 13.67
N THR A 455 0.61 11.06 13.37
CA THR A 455 1.06 10.56 12.06
C THR A 455 0.35 9.26 11.69
N GLY A 456 -0.57 8.78 12.54
CA GLY A 456 -1.38 7.56 12.37
C GLY A 456 -0.61 6.24 12.34
N ALA A 457 0.73 6.29 12.39
CA ALA A 457 1.56 5.13 12.70
C ALA A 457 1.35 4.75 14.17
N SER A 458 0.35 3.92 14.42
CA SER A 458 -0.12 3.54 15.76
C SER A 458 0.27 2.10 16.12
N ARG A 459 0.72 1.31 15.15
CA ARG A 459 0.99 -0.12 15.32
C ARG A 459 2.28 -0.54 14.63
N ALA A 460 2.94 -1.53 15.22
CA ALA A 460 3.98 -2.30 14.57
C ALA A 460 3.79 -3.79 14.87
N VAL A 461 4.27 -4.63 13.96
CA VAL A 461 4.36 -6.08 14.18
C VAL A 461 5.81 -6.51 14.03
N ALA A 462 6.31 -7.19 15.05
CA ALA A 462 7.61 -7.83 15.05
C ALA A 462 7.43 -9.34 14.88
N VAL A 463 8.22 -9.96 14.00
CA VAL A 463 8.15 -11.40 13.68
C VAL A 463 9.52 -12.03 13.88
N LYS A 464 9.59 -13.13 14.63
CA LYS A 464 10.81 -13.89 14.90
C LYS A 464 10.62 -15.31 14.42
N ALA A 465 11.48 -15.80 13.54
CA ALA A 465 11.50 -17.21 13.14
C ALA A 465 12.64 -17.95 13.84
N GLU A 466 12.37 -19.13 14.38
CA GLU A 466 13.38 -19.95 15.06
C GLU A 466 14.55 -20.30 14.13
N GLY A 467 15.77 -20.12 14.63
CA GLY A 467 17.00 -20.40 13.87
C GLY A 467 17.34 -19.39 12.78
N LEU A 468 16.65 -18.25 12.68
CA LEU A 468 17.08 -17.10 11.88
C LEU A 468 17.70 -16.02 12.79
N VAL A 469 18.66 -15.28 12.24
CA VAL A 469 19.30 -14.16 12.94
C VAL A 469 18.42 -12.91 12.81
N GLY A 470 18.11 -12.31 13.95
CA GLY A 470 17.39 -11.04 14.03
C GLY A 470 15.87 -11.17 14.14
N VAL A 471 15.20 -10.03 13.98
CA VAL A 471 13.74 -9.88 14.08
C VAL A 471 13.23 -9.09 12.89
N TRP A 472 12.15 -9.55 12.29
CA TRP A 472 11.46 -8.84 11.21
C TRP A 472 10.48 -7.84 11.79
N LEU A 473 10.34 -6.68 11.17
CA LEU A 473 9.58 -5.57 11.69
C LEU A 473 8.82 -4.89 10.55
N ALA A 474 7.52 -4.71 10.75
CA ALA A 474 6.70 -3.82 9.94
C ALA A 474 6.09 -2.74 10.81
N VAL A 475 6.00 -1.53 10.27
CA VAL A 475 5.31 -0.38 10.86
C VAL A 475 4.21 0.03 9.90
N ALA A 476 2.99 0.18 10.39
CA ALA A 476 1.86 0.63 9.62
C ALA A 476 0.80 1.26 10.54
N ASP A 477 -0.33 1.60 9.97
CA ASP A 477 -1.55 1.86 10.73
C ASP A 477 -2.16 0.53 11.21
N GLU A 478 -3.31 0.61 11.86
CA GLU A 478 -3.97 -0.58 12.39
C GLU A 478 -4.38 -1.56 11.28
N VAL A 479 -4.96 -1.05 10.19
CA VAL A 479 -5.40 -1.88 9.05
C VAL A 479 -4.19 -2.54 8.38
N GLY A 480 -3.12 -1.78 8.12
CA GLY A 480 -1.90 -2.31 7.52
C GLY A 480 -1.27 -3.43 8.38
N VAL A 481 -1.21 -3.27 9.70
CA VAL A 481 -0.68 -4.33 10.58
C VAL A 481 -1.58 -5.58 10.58
N GLN A 482 -2.91 -5.42 10.58
CA GLN A 482 -3.84 -6.55 10.48
C GLN A 482 -3.63 -7.33 9.17
N MET A 483 -3.53 -6.62 8.04
CA MET A 483 -3.29 -7.21 6.72
C MET A 483 -1.95 -7.94 6.64
N ILE A 484 -0.88 -7.37 7.22
CA ILE A 484 0.43 -8.01 7.29
C ILE A 484 0.35 -9.30 8.11
N THR A 485 -0.25 -9.26 9.30
CA THR A 485 -0.33 -10.46 10.13
C THR A 485 -1.21 -11.55 9.53
N ALA A 486 -2.32 -11.18 8.88
CA ALA A 486 -3.14 -12.14 8.15
C ALA A 486 -2.31 -12.88 7.09
N GLN A 487 -1.57 -12.15 6.24
CA GLN A 487 -0.68 -12.79 5.26
C GLN A 487 0.40 -13.67 5.88
N VAL A 488 0.98 -13.26 7.02
CA VAL A 488 1.96 -14.08 7.73
C VAL A 488 1.30 -15.37 8.22
N ALA A 489 0.08 -15.31 8.75
CA ALA A 489 -0.67 -16.47 9.22
C ALA A 489 -1.05 -17.42 8.08
N ASP A 490 -1.53 -16.89 6.95
CA ASP A 490 -1.94 -17.67 5.78
C ASP A 490 -0.75 -18.43 5.18
N GLN A 491 0.40 -17.76 5.07
CA GLN A 491 1.61 -18.36 4.51
C GLN A 491 2.33 -19.29 5.50
N LEU A 492 2.03 -19.20 6.81
CA LEU A 492 2.69 -19.95 7.87
C LEU A 492 1.66 -20.49 8.89
N PRO A 493 1.09 -21.69 8.65
CA PRO A 493 0.12 -22.30 9.57
C PRO A 493 0.70 -22.62 10.97
N ALA A 494 2.01 -22.49 11.18
CA ALA A 494 2.71 -22.63 12.46
C ALA A 494 2.98 -21.30 13.18
N LEU A 495 2.32 -20.20 12.81
CA LEU A 495 2.44 -18.92 13.50
C LEU A 495 1.93 -19.01 14.95
N GLN A 496 2.75 -18.57 15.90
CA GLN A 496 2.42 -18.51 17.32
C GLN A 496 2.47 -17.06 17.84
N THR A 497 1.38 -16.58 18.43
CA THR A 497 1.35 -15.25 19.05
C THR A 497 1.94 -15.23 20.47
N THR A 498 2.32 -16.39 21.00
CA THR A 498 2.86 -16.58 22.35
C THR A 498 4.07 -17.52 22.33
N GLY A 499 4.77 -17.66 23.45
CA GLY A 499 5.79 -18.70 23.65
C GLY A 499 7.24 -18.30 23.37
N ALA A 500 7.50 -17.21 22.63
CA ALA A 500 8.86 -16.70 22.46
C ALA A 500 9.32 -15.83 23.63
N ASP A 501 10.58 -15.98 24.02
CA ASP A 501 11.28 -14.98 24.82
C ASP A 501 11.73 -13.81 23.93
N TRP A 502 11.19 -12.64 24.24
CA TRP A 502 11.46 -11.36 23.56
C TRP A 502 12.37 -10.43 24.37
N SER A 503 12.79 -10.83 25.58
CA SER A 503 13.49 -9.94 26.52
C SER A 503 14.77 -9.32 25.94
N GLU A 504 15.57 -10.11 25.22
CA GLU A 504 16.80 -9.67 24.55
C GLU A 504 16.55 -8.94 23.22
N LEU A 505 15.40 -9.17 22.59
CA LEU A 505 15.07 -8.66 21.26
C LEU A 505 14.23 -7.38 21.29
N LEU A 506 13.50 -7.15 22.38
CA LEU A 506 12.64 -5.99 22.52
C LEU A 506 13.41 -4.66 22.57
N PRO A 507 14.58 -4.54 23.25
CA PRO A 507 15.38 -3.32 23.20
C PRO A 507 15.80 -2.90 21.77
N PRO A 508 16.44 -3.77 20.94
CA PRO A 508 16.82 -3.36 19.59
C PRO A 508 15.61 -3.09 18.68
N VAL A 509 14.49 -3.84 18.83
CA VAL A 509 13.26 -3.55 18.08
C VAL A 509 12.71 -2.16 18.40
N ARG A 510 12.64 -1.80 19.69
CA ARG A 510 12.21 -0.46 20.13
C ARG A 510 13.12 0.64 19.60
N LEU A 511 14.43 0.40 19.62
CA LEU A 511 15.43 1.36 19.15
C LEU A 511 15.29 1.58 17.64
N ALA A 512 15.16 0.51 16.85
CA ALA A 512 14.87 0.60 15.42
C ALA A 512 13.55 1.32 15.14
N LEU A 513 12.48 1.01 15.89
CA LEU A 513 11.18 1.69 15.75
C LEU A 513 11.27 3.19 16.00
N LEU A 514 11.89 3.60 17.10
CA LEU A 514 12.01 5.01 17.45
C LEU A 514 12.88 5.77 16.45
N ASP A 515 13.94 5.15 15.95
CA ASP A 515 14.75 5.71 14.87
C ASP A 515 13.90 5.90 13.61
N LEU A 516 13.14 4.88 13.16
CA LEU A 516 12.27 4.99 11.99
C LEU A 516 11.25 6.12 12.14
N LEU A 517 10.53 6.17 13.27
CA LEU A 517 9.52 7.20 13.53
C LEU A 517 10.15 8.62 13.55
N ARG A 518 11.41 8.71 13.97
CA ARG A 518 12.14 9.98 14.03
C ARG A 518 12.68 10.42 12.67
N VAL A 519 13.23 9.50 11.87
CA VAL A 519 14.05 9.87 10.70
C VAL A 519 13.42 9.52 9.36
N GLU A 520 12.43 8.63 9.28
CA GLU A 520 11.74 8.35 8.03
C GLU A 520 10.64 9.40 7.78
N SER A 521 10.40 9.71 6.51
CA SER A 521 9.24 10.53 6.11
C SER A 521 7.98 9.68 5.92
N TYR A 522 8.15 8.41 5.59
CA TYR A 522 7.07 7.46 5.40
C TYR A 522 7.58 6.03 5.59
N VAL A 523 6.65 5.11 5.80
CA VAL A 523 6.85 3.66 5.70
C VAL A 523 6.00 3.13 4.56
N ASP A 524 6.56 2.27 3.72
CA ASP A 524 5.80 1.64 2.64
C ASP A 524 6.34 0.24 2.36
N LEU A 525 5.47 -0.64 1.87
CA LEU A 525 5.81 -2.05 1.57
C LEU A 525 6.12 -2.25 0.07
N ARG A 526 6.40 -1.17 -0.66
CA ARG A 526 6.46 -1.15 -2.12
C ARG A 526 7.81 -1.55 -2.71
N ALA A 527 8.70 -2.23 -1.99
CA ALA A 527 10.09 -2.24 -2.45
C ALA A 527 10.26 -3.02 -3.74
N LEU A 528 9.34 -3.94 -4.02
CA LEU A 528 9.43 -4.84 -5.14
C LEU A 528 8.02 -5.15 -5.68
N SER A 529 7.48 -4.27 -6.51
CA SER A 529 6.71 -4.76 -7.66
C SER A 529 7.67 -5.63 -8.48
N ASP A 530 7.24 -6.82 -8.85
CA ASP A 530 8.08 -7.92 -9.33
C ASP A 530 8.95 -7.58 -10.56
N HIS A 531 10.13 -6.96 -10.37
CA HIS A 531 11.23 -7.10 -11.32
C HIS A 531 11.67 -8.57 -11.28
N ARG A 532 10.99 -9.43 -12.04
CA ARG A 532 11.55 -10.70 -12.49
C ARG A 532 12.71 -10.33 -13.42
N GLY A 533 13.93 -10.55 -12.93
CA GLY A 533 15.12 -10.56 -13.77
C GLY A 533 15.09 -11.73 -14.74
#